data_AF-A0A7X5ZHC0-F1
#
_entry.id   AF-A0A7X5ZHC0-F1
#
_cell.length_a   1.000
_cell.length_b   1.000
_cell.length_c   1.000
_cell.angle_alpha   90.00
_cell.angle_beta   90.00
_cell.angle_gamma   90.00
#
_symmetry.space_group_name_H-M   'P 1'
#
loop_
_entity.id
_entity.type
_entity.pdbx_description
1 polymer ?
#
loop_
_entity_poly.entity_id
_entity_poly.type
_entity_poly.pdbx_seq_one_letter_code
_entity_poly.pdbx_strand_id
1 'polypeptide(L)' 'MQRTTLYLPFTTSPRGVWNVRRNADIIGQFPTRDEAMRHALSMIESITVHGGQPVDLKVEDEDGTWHLAELPEVTRRRI' A
#
# COMPACT_ATOMS: atom_id res chain seq x y z
N MET A 1 5.10 19.54 -3.31
CA MET A 1 5.61 18.15 -3.46
C MET A 1 4.41 17.23 -3.53
N GLN A 2 4.25 16.41 -4.58
CA GLN A 2 3.13 15.47 -4.69
C GLN A 2 3.46 14.22 -3.88
N ARG A 3 2.63 13.91 -2.88
CA ARG A 3 2.73 12.70 -2.07
C ARG A 3 1.88 11.61 -2.71
N THR A 4 2.47 10.45 -3.00
CA THR A 4 1.70 9.31 -3.51
C THR A 4 1.12 8.54 -2.33
N THR A 5 -0.15 8.16 -2.39
CA THR A 5 -0.78 7.29 -1.39
C THR A 5 -1.25 6.02 -2.06
N LEU A 6 -0.82 4.88 -1.52
CA LEU A 6 -1.34 3.57 -1.83
C LEU A 6 -2.49 3.23 -0.87
N TYR A 7 -3.48 2.50 -1.37
CA TYR A 7 -4.65 2.09 -0.62
C TYR A 7 -4.82 0.58 -0.72
N LEU A 8 -5.05 -0.05 0.43
CA LEU A 8 -5.37 -1.46 0.57
C LEU A 8 -6.77 -1.58 1.22
N PRO A 9 -7.85 -1.59 0.43
CA PRO A 9 -9.20 -1.79 0.95
C PRO A 9 -9.33 -3.19 1.56
N PHE A 10 -10.16 -3.27 2.59
CA PHE A 10 -10.43 -4.51 3.29
C PHE A 10 -11.34 -5.39 2.44
N THR A 11 -11.09 -6.70 2.46
CA THR A 11 -12.00 -7.67 1.83
C THR A 11 -12.07 -8.94 2.66
N THR A 12 -13.28 -9.32 3.09
CA THR A 12 -13.59 -10.63 3.69
C THR A 12 -14.12 -11.62 2.69
N SER A 13 -14.36 -11.20 1.44
CA SER A 13 -15.00 -12.07 0.47
C SER A 13 -14.09 -13.28 0.21
N PRO A 14 -14.58 -14.52 0.38
CA PRO A 14 -13.82 -15.73 0.07
C PRO A 14 -13.45 -15.84 -1.42
N ARG A 15 -14.09 -15.01 -2.27
CA ARG A 15 -13.82 -14.86 -3.70
C ARG A 15 -13.25 -13.47 -4.04
N GLY A 16 -13.06 -12.62 -3.04
CA GLY A 16 -12.55 -11.26 -3.20
C GLY A 16 -11.05 -11.26 -3.34
N VAL A 17 -10.55 -10.49 -4.29
CA VAL A 17 -9.13 -10.23 -4.44
C VAL A 17 -8.74 -9.01 -3.61
N TRP A 18 -7.60 -9.11 -2.94
CA TRP A 18 -6.96 -7.98 -2.27
C TRP A 18 -6.37 -7.06 -3.32
N ASN A 19 -6.98 -5.91 -3.51
CA ASN A 19 -6.52 -4.92 -4.48
C ASN A 19 -5.52 -3.97 -3.81
N VAL A 20 -4.42 -3.68 -4.49
CA VAL A 20 -3.58 -2.52 -4.16
C VAL A 20 -3.98 -1.41 -5.13
N ARG A 21 -4.27 -0.22 -4.60
CA ARG A 21 -4.69 0.93 -5.40
C ARG A 21 -3.72 2.08 -5.23
N ARG A 22 -3.56 2.86 -6.30
CA ARG A 22 -2.90 4.17 -6.27
C ARG A 22 -3.92 5.18 -6.78
N ASN A 23 -4.37 6.08 -5.91
CA ASN A 23 -5.50 6.98 -6.22
C ASN A 23 -6.74 6.16 -6.67
N ALA A 24 -7.25 6.40 -7.88
CA ALA A 24 -8.39 5.68 -8.44
C ALA A 24 -8.01 4.32 -9.07
N ASP A 25 -6.74 4.12 -9.41
CA ASP A 25 -6.28 3.01 -10.24
C ASP A 25 -5.95 1.76 -9.41
N ILE A 26 -6.36 0.59 -9.91
CA ILE A 26 -5.92 -0.70 -9.37
C ILE A 26 -4.58 -1.02 -10.01
N ILE A 27 -3.56 -1.19 -9.16
CA ILE A 27 -2.17 -1.42 -9.58
C ILE A 27 -1.70 -2.86 -9.27
N GLY A 28 -2.48 -3.61 -8.50
CA GLY A 28 -2.24 -5.01 -8.22
C GLY A 28 -3.46 -5.69 -7.62
N GLN A 29 -3.58 -7.00 -7.86
CA GLN A 29 -4.64 -7.85 -7.32
C GLN A 29 -4.00 -9.13 -6.80
N PHE A 30 -4.33 -9.52 -5.57
CA PHE A 30 -3.70 -10.64 -4.90
C PHE A 30 -4.73 -11.53 -4.21
N PRO A 31 -4.48 -12.84 -4.13
CA PRO A 31 -5.36 -13.77 -3.44
C PRO A 31 -5.37 -13.57 -1.91
N THR A 32 -4.31 -13.01 -1.32
CA THR A 32 -4.19 -12.83 0.13
C THR A 32 -3.78 -11.41 0.52
N ARG A 33 -4.16 -11.01 1.75
CA ARG A 33 -3.75 -9.73 2.36
C ARG A 33 -2.24 -9.60 2.40
N ASP A 34 -1.55 -10.67 2.80
CA ASP A 34 -0.10 -10.66 2.98
C ASP A 34 0.65 -10.50 1.66
N GLU A 35 0.13 -11.06 0.56
CA GLU A 35 0.68 -10.82 -0.78
C GLU A 35 0.46 -9.38 -1.24
N ALA A 36 -0.74 -8.85 -1.05
CA ALA A 36 -1.03 -7.46 -1.38
C ALA A 36 -0.19 -6.48 -0.56
N MET A 37 -0.01 -6.75 0.73
CA MET A 37 0.83 -5.96 1.63
C MET A 37 2.30 -6.00 1.20
N ARG A 38 2.84 -7.20 0.94
CA ARG A 38 4.23 -7.34 0.45
C ARG A 38 4.46 -6.59 -0.85
N HIS A 39 3.50 -6.67 -1.78
CA HIS A 39 3.60 -5.93 -3.04
C HIS A 39 3.53 -4.41 -2.84
N ALA A 40 2.61 -3.93 -2.00
CA ALA A 40 2.50 -2.51 -1.67
C ALA A 40 3.80 -1.98 -1.04
N LEU A 41 4.37 -2.71 -0.08
CA LEU A 41 5.65 -2.34 0.55
C LEU A 41 6.82 -2.31 -0.45
N SER A 42 6.93 -3.32 -1.33
CA SER A 42 7.95 -3.34 -2.38
C SER A 42 7.81 -2.17 -3.36
N MET A 43 6.57 -1.78 -3.68
CA MET A 43 6.33 -0.62 -4.54
C MET A 43 6.70 0.69 -3.85
N ILE A 44 6.40 0.84 -2.56
CA ILE A 44 6.80 2.00 -1.77
C ILE A 44 8.33 2.11 -1.73
N GLU A 45 9.03 1.00 -1.47
CA GLU A 45 10.49 0.96 -1.53
C GLU A 45 11.01 1.39 -2.90
N SER A 46 10.46 0.84 -3.99
CA SER A 46 10.88 1.21 -5.35
C SER A 46 10.65 2.70 -5.65
N ILE A 47 9.47 3.24 -5.34
CA ILE A 47 9.14 4.65 -5.60
C ILE A 47 10.01 5.58 -4.74
N THR A 48 10.26 5.22 -3.48
CA THR A 48 11.05 6.05 -2.56
C THR A 48 12.53 6.02 -2.95
N VAL A 49 13.08 4.85 -3.30
CA VAL A 49 14.47 4.69 -3.74
C VAL A 49 14.73 5.38 -5.08
N HIS A 50 13.86 5.22 -6.07
CA HIS A 50 14.10 5.75 -7.42
C HIS A 50 13.56 7.16 -7.63
N GLY A 51 12.45 7.51 -6.99
CA GLY A 51 11.76 8.79 -7.19
C GLY A 51 12.05 9.83 -6.13
N GLY A 52 12.63 9.44 -4.98
CA GLY A 52 12.89 10.34 -3.85
C GLY A 52 11.61 10.95 -3.23
N GLN A 53 10.43 10.44 -3.59
CA GLN A 53 9.14 10.95 -3.14
C GLN A 53 8.60 10.08 -2.00
N PRO A 54 8.11 10.69 -0.91
CA PRO A 54 7.47 9.94 0.16
C PRO A 54 6.18 9.30 -0.36
N VAL A 55 5.98 8.03 -0.01
CA VAL A 55 4.78 7.28 -0.32
C VAL A 55 4.15 6.80 0.99
N ASP A 56 2.84 6.99 1.11
CA ASP A 56 2.05 6.46 2.21
C ASP A 56 1.33 5.18 1.81
N LEU A 57 1.05 4.34 2.81
CA LEU A 57 0.12 3.22 2.67
C LEU A 57 -1.03 3.41 3.66
N LYS A 58 -2.25 3.44 3.12
CA LYS A 58 -3.48 3.37 3.90
C LYS A 58 -4.08 1.99 3.78
N VAL A 59 -4.39 1.38 4.92
CA VAL A 59 -4.99 0.06 5.02
C VAL A 59 -6.33 0.23 5.69
N GLU A 60 -7.37 -0.34 5.09
CA GLU A 60 -8.67 -0.44 5.70
C GLU A 60 -8.72 -1.70 6.56
N ASP A 61 -9.24 -1.57 7.77
CA ASP A 61 -9.48 -2.67 8.69
C ASP A 61 -10.92 -3.19 8.57
N GLU A 62 -11.24 -4.23 9.33
CA GLU A 62 -12.51 -4.96 9.18
C GLU A 62 -13.76 -4.15 9.53
N ASP A 63 -13.56 -3.12 10.35
CA ASP A 63 -14.59 -2.17 10.78
C ASP A 63 -14.82 -1.03 9.76
N GLY A 64 -14.07 -1.02 8.66
CA GLY A 64 -14.09 0.06 7.65
C GLY A 64 -13.26 1.29 8.04
N THR A 65 -12.46 1.20 9.11
CA THR A 65 -11.56 2.29 9.52
C THR A 65 -10.28 2.24 8.70
N TRP A 66 -9.83 3.42 8.25
CA TRP A 66 -8.59 3.55 7.49
C TRP A 66 -7.43 3.97 8.39
N HIS A 67 -6.37 3.18 8.38
CA HIS A 67 -5.16 3.42 9.14
C HIS A 67 -3.95 3.62 8.24
N LEU A 68 -3.01 4.47 8.67
CA LEU A 68 -1.70 4.57 8.03
C LEU A 68 -0.86 3.37 8.49
N ALA A 69 -0.40 2.56 7.54
CA ALA A 69 0.48 1.44 7.87
C ALA A 69 1.85 1.96 8.33
N GLU A 70 2.40 1.32 9.35
CA GLU A 70 3.78 1.55 9.75
C GLU A 70 4.72 0.99 8.68
N LEU A 71 5.27 1.88 7.87
CA LEU A 71 6.26 1.52 6.88
C LEU A 71 7.60 1.22 7.58
N PRO A 72 8.30 0.16 7.16
CA PRO A 72 9.62 -0.17 7.73
C PRO A 72 10.59 1.00 7.56
N GLU A 73 11.47 1.21 8.56
CA GLU A 73 12.42 2.33 8.61
C GLU A 73 13.34 2.45 7.39
N VAL A 74 13.56 1.35 6.66
CA VAL A 74 14.36 1.30 5.44
C VAL A 74 13.82 2.28 4.39
N THR A 75 12.51 2.52 4.38
CA THR A 75 11.83 3.45 3.48
C THR A 75 11.95 4.92 3.93
N ARG A 76 12.38 5.19 5.17
CA ARG A 76 12.41 6.54 5.77
C ARG A 76 13.80 7.19 5.74
N ARG A 77 14.86 6.49 5.34
CA ARG A 77 16.24 6.97 5.46
C ARG A 77 17.02 6.90 4.13
N ARG A 78 17.08 8.04 3.43
CA ARG A 78 18.30 8.60 2.80
C ARG A 78 17.99 9.98 2.21
N ILE A 79 18.23 11.01 3.02
CA ILE A 79 18.62 12.35 2.57
C ILE A 79 19.92 12.69 3.28
#